data_AF-A0A157S7K3-F1
#
_entry.id   AF-A0A157S7K3-F1
#
_cell.length_a   1.000
_cell.length_b   1.000
_cell.length_c   1.000
_cell.angle_alpha   90.00
_cell.angle_beta   90.00
_cell.angle_gamma   90.00
#
_symmetry.space_group_name_H-M   'P 1'
#
loop_
_entity.id
_entity.type
_entity.pdbx_description
1 polymer ?
#
loop_
_entity_poly.entity_id
_entity_poly.type
_entity_poly.pdbx_seq_one_letter_code
_entity_poly.pdbx_strand_id
1 'polypeptide(L)' 'MDHITDEQAVQAMSQYGGNFVKQLARLWQLADFTNRARIASAFGDEFGRYRELAGQSVEA' A
#
# COMPACT_ATOMS: atom_id res chain seq x y z
N MET A 1 0.78 3.43 18.77
CA MET A 1 1.39 3.38 17.43
C MET A 1 0.32 2.79 16.54
N ASP A 2 -0.48 3.63 15.89
CA ASP A 2 -1.53 3.14 15.00
C ASP A 2 -0.86 2.27 13.93
N HIS A 3 -1.21 0.99 13.91
CA HIS A 3 -0.73 0.08 12.88
C HIS A 3 -1.38 0.50 11.56
N ILE A 4 -0.61 1.20 10.72
CA ILE A 4 -1.04 1.55 9.38
C ILE A 4 -1.37 0.26 8.62
N THR A 5 -2.61 0.12 8.21
CA THR A 5 -3.10 -1.07 7.52
C THR A 5 -2.58 -1.13 6.08
N ASP A 6 -2.60 -2.32 5.48
CA ASP A 6 -2.28 -2.48 4.06
C ASP A 6 -3.21 -1.63 3.17
N GLU A 7 -4.44 -1.40 3.61
CA GLU A 7 -5.40 -0.56 2.89
C GLU A 7 -4.98 0.91 2.89
N GLN A 8 -4.48 1.42 4.01
CA GLN A 8 -3.94 2.79 4.10
C GLN A 8 -2.66 2.93 3.27
N ALA A 9 -1.79 1.91 3.28
CA ALA A 9 -0.61 1.87 2.42
C ALA A 9 -1.01 1.90 0.93
N VAL A 10 -1.98 1.07 0.54
CA VAL A 10 -2.50 0.98 -0.84
C VAL A 10 -3.18 2.28 -1.28
N GLN A 11 -3.87 2.96 -0.36
CA GLN A 11 -4.42 4.29 -0.63
C GLN A 11 -3.29 5.30 -0.93
N ALA A 12 -2.24 5.33 -0.10
CA ALA A 12 -1.07 6.18 -0.34
C ALA A 12 -0.33 5.80 -1.64
N MET A 13 -0.21 4.52 -1.96
CA MET A 13 0.35 4.01 -3.22
C MET A 13 -0.46 4.51 -4.43
N SER A 14 -1.80 4.48 -4.34
CA SER A 14 -2.69 4.96 -5.40
C SER A 14 -2.60 6.47 -5.60
N GLN A 15 -2.46 7.23 -4.51
CA GLN A 15 -2.44 8.69 -4.54
C GLN A 15 -1.08 9.26 -4.96
N TYR A 16 0.00 8.77 -4.36
CA TYR A 16 1.34 9.35 -4.46
C TYR A 16 2.33 8.48 -5.25
N GLY A 17 1.91 7.29 -5.71
CA GLY A 17 2.75 6.38 -6.46
C GLY A 17 3.11 6.81 -7.88
N GLY A 18 4.24 6.30 -8.36
CA GLY A 18 4.55 6.28 -9.80
C GLY A 18 3.63 5.30 -10.55
N ASN A 19 3.69 5.29 -11.89
CA ASN A 19 2.77 4.49 -12.71
C ASN A 19 2.73 3.01 -12.32
N PHE A 20 3.89 2.39 -12.09
CA PHE A 20 3.97 1.00 -11.64
C PHE A 20 3.29 0.77 -10.29
N VAL A 21 3.59 1.60 -9.29
CA VAL A 21 3.01 1.51 -7.94
C VAL A 21 1.49 1.70 -7.97
N LYS A 22 0.98 2.59 -8.84
CA LYS A 22 -0.47 2.78 -9.03
C LYS A 22 -1.14 1.54 -9.62
N GLN A 23 -0.50 0.86 -10.58
CA GLN A 23 -1.02 -0.42 -11.08
C GLN A 23 -0.93 -1.52 -10.03
N LEU A 24 0.12 -1.54 -9.21
CA LEU A 24 0.26 -2.47 -8.10
C LEU A 24 -0.84 -2.29 -7.05
N ALA A 25 -1.14 -1.03 -6.68
CA ALA A 25 -2.24 -0.69 -5.78
C ALA A 25 -3.59 -1.16 -6.38
N ARG A 26 -3.82 -0.88 -7.67
CA ARG A 26 -5.02 -1.34 -8.38
C ARG A 26 -5.15 -2.86 -8.39
N LEU A 27 -4.05 -3.58 -8.66
CA LEU A 27 -4.03 -5.04 -8.64
C LEU A 27 -4.38 -5.59 -7.26
N TRP A 28 -3.82 -5.01 -6.20
CA TRP A 28 -4.13 -5.39 -4.83
C TRP A 28 -5.61 -5.17 -4.48
N GLN A 29 -6.19 -4.05 -4.92
CA GLN A 29 -7.62 -3.74 -4.68
C GLN A 29 -8.57 -4.74 -5.36
N LEU A 30 -8.21 -5.21 -6.55
CA LEU A 30 -9.00 -6.19 -7.32
C LEU A 30 -8.78 -7.64 -6.84
N ALA A 31 -7.70 -7.91 -6.11
CA ALA A 31 -7.35 -9.24 -5.65
C ALA A 31 -8.25 -9.71 -4.50
N ASP A 32 -8.47 -11.03 -4.44
CA ASP A 32 -8.99 -11.71 -3.26
C ASP A 32 -7.99 -11.70 -2.09
N PHE A 33 -8.44 -12.11 -0.91
CA PHE A 33 -7.62 -12.11 0.31
C PHE A 33 -6.28 -12.84 0.16
N THR A 34 -6.28 -14.00 -0.51
CA THR A 34 -5.05 -14.80 -0.70
C THR A 34 -4.07 -14.05 -1.59
N ASN A 35 -4.55 -13.47 -2.68
CA ASN A 35 -3.73 -12.75 -3.62
C ASN A 35 -3.27 -11.39 -3.07
N ARG A 36 -4.06 -10.72 -2.22
CA ARG A 36 -3.62 -9.53 -1.46
C ARG A 36 -2.40 -9.82 -0.61
N ALA A 37 -2.43 -10.91 0.15
CA ALA A 37 -1.29 -11.32 0.99
C ALA A 37 -0.05 -11.64 0.16
N ARG A 38 -0.21 -12.33 -0.99
CA ARG A 38 0.90 -12.61 -1.91
C ARG A 38 1.52 -11.35 -2.49
N ILE A 39 0.68 -10.40 -2.92
CA ILE A 39 1.13 -9.13 -3.48
C ILE A 39 1.89 -8.32 -2.42
N ALA A 40 1.31 -8.17 -1.22
CA ALA A 40 1.95 -7.43 -0.13
C ALA A 40 3.29 -8.07 0.30
N SER A 41 3.38 -9.40 0.30
CA SER A 41 4.63 -10.10 0.58
C SER A 41 5.68 -9.96 -0.52
N ALA A 42 5.27 -9.91 -1.80
CA ALA A 42 6.20 -9.80 -2.93
C ALA A 42 6.78 -8.38 -3.08
N PHE A 43 6.05 -7.35 -2.65
CA PHE A 43 6.41 -5.94 -2.74
C PHE A 43 6.49 -5.28 -1.35
N GLY A 44 7.04 -6.02 -0.38
CA GLY A 44 7.07 -5.59 1.02
C GLY A 44 7.76 -4.24 1.24
N ASP A 45 8.82 -3.97 0.48
CA ASP A 45 9.58 -2.72 0.56
C ASP A 45 8.74 -1.52 0.09
N GLU A 46 8.02 -1.65 -1.03
CA GLU A 46 7.10 -0.61 -1.50
C GLU A 46 5.99 -0.38 -0.48
N PHE A 47 5.34 -1.43 0.01
CA PHE A 47 4.28 -1.30 1.01
C PHE A 47 4.80 -0.64 2.30
N GLY A 48 6.00 -1.01 2.77
CA GLY A 48 6.66 -0.38 3.91
C GLY A 48 6.81 1.13 3.73
N ARG A 49 7.39 1.55 2.60
CA ARG A 49 7.58 2.98 2.28
C ARG A 49 6.28 3.77 2.27
N TYR A 50 5.21 3.19 1.72
CA TYR A 50 3.91 3.86 1.66
C TYR A 50 3.13 3.78 2.99
N ARG A 51 3.38 2.79 3.86
CA ARG A 51 2.89 2.80 5.24
C ARG A 51 3.48 3.97 6.03
N GLU A 52 4.78 4.20 5.91
CA GLU A 52 5.45 5.34 6.55
C GLU A 52 4.87 6.68 6.06
N LEU A 53 4.70 6.81 4.73
CA LEU A 53 4.10 8.01 4.13
C LEU A 53 2.65 8.24 4.59
N ALA A 54 1.86 7.17 4.70
CA ALA A 54 0.49 7.25 5.19
C ALA A 54 0.44 7.67 6.66
N GLY A 55 1.34 7.16 7.51
CA GLY A 55 1.48 7.59 8.90
C GLY A 55 1.82 9.08 9.04
N GLN A 56 2.76 9.58 8.23
CA GLN A 56 3.13 11.00 8.22
C GLN A 56 2.00 11.92 7.73
N SER A 57 1.12 11.44 6.86
CA SER A 57 -0.02 12.22 6.34
C SER A 57 -1.19 12.30 7.32
N VAL A 58 -1.24 11.44 8.32
CA VAL A 58 -2.27 11.45 9.39
C VAL A 58 -1.87 12.40 10.52
N GLU A 59 -0.57 12.66 10.71
CA GLU A 59 -0.05 13.54 11.75
C GLU A 59 0.08 15.03 11.33
N ALA A 60 -0.16 15.35 10.05
CA ALA A 60 -0.07 16.70 9.49
C ALA A 60 -1.44 17.37 9.34
#